data_AF-A0A7J8R319-F1
#
_entry.id   AF-A0A7J8R319-F1
#
_cell.length_a   1.000
_cell.length_b   1.000
_cell.length_c   1.000
_cell.angle_alpha   90.00
_cell.angle_beta   90.00
_cell.angle_gamma   90.00
#
_symmetry.space_group_name_H-M   'P 1'
#
loop_
_entity.id
_entity.type
_entity.pdbx_description
1 polymer ?
#
loop_
_entity_poly.entity_id
_entity_poly.type
_entity_poly.pdbx_seq_one_letter_code
_entity_poly.pdbx_strand_id
1 'polypeptide(L)'
;MSGFSESNLSSQSSRETKRKWVSEEDAALVSCMVDLHNVGTFNADTRFKADYLTELEKMLEKVLPNAMLKAKPDIESRIRLLKRDWSIVYDMLNGKNNSDFSWDEHRQLVVAEDASHKEAGQFKHRSFPYHDQLTVIYAKNRATGKNV
;
A
#
# COMPACT_ATOMS: atom_id res chain seq x y z
N MET A 1 39.03 -33.47 30.22
CA MET A 1 38.28 -33.22 28.98
C MET A 1 36.91 -32.73 29.40
N SER A 2 36.73 -31.42 29.59
CA SER A 2 36.23 -30.48 28.58
C SER A 2 34.86 -30.89 28.04
N GLY A 3 33.81 -30.24 28.55
CA GLY A 3 32.48 -30.20 27.95
C GLY A 3 31.87 -28.83 28.24
N PHE A 4 31.76 -28.04 27.19
CA PHE A 4 31.52 -26.59 27.16
C PHE A 4 30.08 -26.25 27.58
N SER A 5 29.90 -25.29 28.49
CA SER A 5 28.60 -24.66 28.75
C SER A 5 28.36 -23.60 27.69
N GLU A 6 27.63 -23.94 26.63
CA GLU A 6 27.16 -22.96 25.65
C GLU A 6 26.00 -22.17 26.24
N SER A 7 26.29 -20.92 26.58
CA SER A 7 25.28 -19.93 26.94
C SER A 7 24.50 -19.55 25.70
N ASN A 8 23.17 -19.76 25.76
CA ASN A 8 22.20 -19.25 24.79
C ASN A 8 22.23 -17.72 24.79
N LEU A 9 23.12 -17.13 24.00
CA LEU A 9 22.98 -15.76 23.53
C LEU A 9 22.00 -15.78 22.35
N SER A 10 20.72 -15.98 22.66
CA SER A 10 19.66 -15.60 21.74
C SER A 10 19.76 -14.09 21.58
N SER A 11 20.30 -13.67 20.44
CA SER A 11 20.23 -12.30 19.98
C SER A 11 18.75 -11.95 19.89
N GLN A 12 18.22 -11.37 20.96
CA GLN A 12 16.92 -10.71 20.97
C GLN A 12 17.05 -9.48 20.07
N SER A 13 17.08 -9.69 18.75
CA SER A 13 16.65 -8.66 17.84
C SER A 13 15.22 -8.38 18.24
N SER A 14 14.98 -7.18 18.76
CA SER A 14 13.68 -6.66 19.12
C SER A 14 12.63 -7.14 18.13
N ARG A 15 11.81 -8.10 18.55
CA ARG A 15 10.55 -8.39 17.88
C ARG A 15 9.65 -7.21 18.20
N GLU A 16 9.91 -6.07 17.56
CA GLU A 16 8.92 -5.02 17.40
C GLU A 16 7.66 -5.73 16.92
N THR A 17 6.64 -5.70 17.75
CA THR A 17 5.35 -6.30 17.44
C THR A 17 4.79 -5.45 16.32
N LYS A 18 5.13 -5.79 15.06
CA LYS A 18 4.69 -5.03 13.89
C LYS A 18 3.17 -4.96 13.95
N ARG A 19 2.65 -3.75 14.20
CA ARG A 19 1.22 -3.48 14.25
C ARG A 19 0.57 -4.06 13.00
N LYS A 20 -0.42 -4.92 13.19
CA LYS A 20 -1.18 -5.49 12.08
C LYS A 20 -2.32 -4.53 11.77
N TRP A 21 -2.29 -3.96 10.57
CA TRP A 21 -3.38 -3.13 10.07
C TRP A 21 -4.63 -3.99 9.82
N VAL A 22 -5.79 -3.48 10.20
CA VAL A 22 -7.09 -4.08 9.87
C VAL A 22 -7.73 -3.40 8.67
N SER A 23 -8.72 -4.05 8.05
CA SER A 23 -9.39 -3.55 6.84
C SER A 23 -10.06 -2.19 7.05
N GLU A 24 -10.56 -1.91 8.25
CA GLU A 24 -11.16 -0.61 8.60
C GLU A 24 -10.13 0.52 8.60
N GLU A 25 -8.93 0.26 9.12
CA GLU A 25 -7.83 1.25 9.11
C GLU A 25 -7.35 1.52 7.69
N ASP A 26 -7.29 0.49 6.85
CA ASP A 26 -6.96 0.66 5.43
C ASP A 26 -8.00 1.50 4.70
N ALA A 27 -9.28 1.19 4.89
CA ALA A 27 -10.37 1.92 4.27
C ALA A 27 -10.36 3.40 4.69
N ALA A 28 -10.19 3.67 5.98
CA ALA A 28 -10.07 5.03 6.50
C ALA A 28 -8.84 5.75 5.92
N LEU A 29 -7.68 5.09 5.86
CA LEU A 29 -6.46 5.67 5.29
C LEU A 29 -6.66 6.04 3.81
N VAL A 30 -7.21 5.13 3.02
CA VAL A 30 -7.47 5.38 1.59
C VAL A 30 -8.49 6.50 1.40
N SER A 31 -9.55 6.55 2.20
CA SER A 31 -10.53 7.65 2.19
C SER A 31 -9.86 8.99 2.48
N CYS A 32 -9.08 9.08 3.56
CA CYS A 32 -8.36 10.30 3.92
C CYS A 32 -7.37 10.73 2.82
N MET A 33 -6.71 9.78 2.14
CA MET A 33 -5.82 10.08 1.01
C MET A 33 -6.58 10.68 -0.18
N VAL A 34 -7.77 10.18 -0.49
CA VAL A 34 -8.62 10.71 -1.57
C VAL A 34 -9.11 12.11 -1.22
N ASP A 35 -9.61 12.30 -0.01
CA ASP A 35 -10.06 13.61 0.48
C ASP A 35 -8.92 14.63 0.39
N LEU A 36 -7.74 14.26 0.90
CA LEU A 36 -6.56 15.12 0.86
C LEU A 36 -6.12 15.48 -0.57
N HIS A 37 -6.22 14.53 -1.51
CA HIS A 37 -5.97 14.79 -2.93
C HIS A 37 -7.01 15.75 -3.54
N ASN A 38 -8.29 15.60 -3.18
CA ASN A 38 -9.38 16.42 -3.71
C ASN A 38 -9.34 17.86 -3.22
N VAL A 39 -8.82 18.13 -2.00
CA VAL A 39 -8.57 19.50 -1.54
C VAL A 39 -7.51 20.20 -2.40
N GLY A 40 -6.68 19.46 -3.14
CA GLY A 40 -5.70 20.00 -4.10
C GLY A 40 -4.41 20.52 -3.46
N THR A 41 -4.29 20.47 -2.13
CA THR A 41 -3.16 21.00 -1.36
C THR A 41 -1.84 20.26 -1.61
N PHE A 42 -1.88 19.00 -2.06
CA PHE A 42 -0.69 18.12 -2.14
C PHE A 42 -0.38 17.60 -3.56
N ASN A 43 -0.82 18.33 -4.59
CA ASN A 43 -0.66 17.89 -5.97
C ASN A 43 0.77 18.10 -6.49
N ALA A 44 1.41 16.96 -6.76
CA ALA A 44 2.50 16.67 -7.69
C ALA A 44 3.95 17.10 -7.38
N ASP A 45 4.29 18.35 -7.05
CA ASP A 45 5.71 18.74 -7.14
C ASP A 45 6.35 19.15 -5.80
N THR A 46 6.88 18.14 -5.10
CA THR A 46 8.03 18.31 -4.19
C THR A 46 7.86 19.15 -2.93
N ARG A 47 6.65 19.54 -2.50
CA ARG A 47 6.50 20.26 -1.23
C ARG A 47 5.67 19.50 -0.20
N PHE A 48 6.42 19.04 0.80
CA PHE A 48 5.99 18.51 2.09
C PHE A 48 5.54 17.04 2.15
N LYS A 49 6.48 16.14 1.84
CA LYS A 49 6.42 14.72 2.24
C LYS A 49 6.19 14.52 3.76
N ALA A 50 6.55 15.49 4.59
CA ALA A 50 6.30 15.43 6.03
C ALA A 50 4.86 15.89 6.36
N ASP A 51 4.45 17.05 5.84
CA ASP A 51 3.17 17.65 6.23
C ASP A 51 1.96 16.84 5.75
N TYR A 52 2.02 16.16 4.59
CA TYR A 52 0.91 15.30 4.17
C TYR A 52 0.72 14.12 5.12
N LEU A 53 1.80 13.53 5.66
CA LEU A 53 1.69 12.43 6.62
C LEU A 53 1.11 12.91 7.94
N THR A 54 1.52 14.09 8.40
CA THR A 54 0.99 14.71 9.61
C THR A 54 -0.49 15.10 9.44
N GLU A 55 -0.89 15.55 8.27
CA GLU A 55 -2.31 15.85 8.02
C GLU A 55 -3.15 14.57 7.94
N LEU A 56 -2.63 13.52 7.30
CA LEU A 56 -3.28 12.20 7.34
C LEU A 56 -3.38 11.63 8.76
N GLU A 57 -2.36 11.81 9.60
CA GLU A 57 -2.43 11.45 11.02
C GLU A 57 -3.59 12.16 11.72
N LYS A 58 -3.73 13.49 11.55
CA LYS A 58 -4.84 14.24 12.15
C LYS A 58 -6.21 13.82 11.63
N MET A 59 -6.32 13.55 10.33
CA MET A 59 -7.58 13.08 9.73
C MET A 59 -7.94 11.70 10.28
N LEU A 60 -6.96 10.79 10.36
CA LEU A 60 -7.15 9.46 10.93
C LEU A 60 -7.45 9.50 12.42
N GLU A 61 -6.88 10.41 13.20
CA GLU A 61 -7.21 10.57 14.62
C GLU A 61 -8.66 11.00 14.83
N LYS A 62 -9.23 11.79 13.90
CA LYS A 62 -10.65 12.16 13.94
C LYS A 62 -11.57 10.98 13.60
N VAL A 63 -11.19 10.15 12.63
CA VAL A 63 -12.00 9.02 12.17
C VAL A 63 -11.83 7.80 13.09
N LEU A 64 -10.61 7.57 13.57
CA LEU A 64 -10.17 6.43 14.37
C LEU A 64 -9.37 6.90 15.60
N PRO A 65 -10.01 7.58 16.57
CA PRO A 65 -9.33 8.18 17.72
C PRO A 65 -8.57 7.17 18.58
N ASN A 66 -9.01 5.91 18.59
CA ASN A 66 -8.39 4.85 19.38
C ASN A 66 -7.33 4.05 18.61
N ALA A 67 -7.09 4.34 17.33
CA ALA A 67 -6.13 3.58 16.54
C ALA A 67 -4.67 3.93 16.91
N MET A 68 -4.41 5.12 17.45
CA MET A 68 -3.05 5.57 17.84
C MET A 68 -2.02 5.47 16.69
N LEU A 69 -2.46 5.69 15.44
CA LEU A 69 -1.61 5.62 14.26
C LEU A 69 -0.73 6.86 14.17
N LYS A 70 0.59 6.68 13.99
CA LYS A 70 1.52 7.79 13.81
C LYS A 70 1.88 8.01 12.34
N ALA A 71 2.09 9.28 11.95
CA ALA A 71 2.58 9.66 10.64
C ALA A 71 3.79 8.82 10.21
N LYS A 72 4.73 8.63 11.15
CA LYS A 72 5.85 7.71 11.04
C LYS A 72 5.99 6.86 12.31
N PRO A 73 6.31 5.56 12.19
CA PRO A 73 6.49 4.81 10.95
C PRO A 73 5.18 4.25 10.34
N ASP A 74 4.06 4.30 11.07
CA ASP A 74 2.86 3.50 10.75
C ASP A 74 2.23 3.85 9.41
N ILE A 75 1.75 5.09 9.28
CA ILE A 75 1.02 5.57 8.09
C ILE A 75 1.93 5.54 6.87
N GLU A 76 3.17 6.02 7.00
CA GLU A 76 4.14 6.03 5.91
C GLU A 76 4.42 4.63 5.36
N SER A 77 4.62 3.65 6.24
CA SER A 77 4.86 2.26 5.83
C SER A 77 3.67 1.65 5.10
N ARG A 78 2.44 1.98 5.53
CA ARG A 78 1.22 1.45 4.93
C ARG A 78 0.94 2.04 3.57
N ILE A 79 1.14 3.35 3.40
CA ILE A 79 1.02 4.02 2.10
C ILE A 79 2.00 3.43 1.09
N ARG A 80 3.26 3.20 1.50
CA ARG A 80 4.26 2.54 0.63
C ARG A 80 3.80 1.15 0.17
N LEU A 81 3.21 0.37 1.08
CA LEU A 81 2.68 -0.95 0.76
C LEU A 81 1.51 -0.87 -0.23
N LEU A 82 0.50 -0.05 0.06
CA LEU A 82 -0.67 0.13 -0.79
C LEU A 82 -0.29 0.63 -2.19
N LYS A 83 0.64 1.59 -2.27
CA LYS A 83 1.14 2.11 -3.55
C LYS A 83 1.87 1.04 -4.36
N ARG A 84 2.67 0.18 -3.72
CA ARG A 84 3.37 -0.91 -4.38
C ARG A 84 2.38 -1.95 -4.92
N ASP A 85 1.42 -2.36 -4.09
CA ASP A 85 0.40 -3.34 -4.48
C ASP A 85 -0.47 -2.79 -5.62
N TRP A 86 -0.89 -1.52 -5.54
CA TRP A 86 -1.56 -0.80 -6.64
C TRP A 86 -0.71 -0.77 -7.91
N SER A 87 0.59 -0.46 -7.83
CA SER A 87 1.45 -0.38 -9.02
C SER A 87 1.48 -1.71 -9.76
N ILE A 88 1.53 -2.84 -9.04
CA ILE A 88 1.57 -4.16 -9.66
C ILE A 88 0.24 -4.44 -10.38
N VAL A 89 -0.89 -4.18 -9.72
CA VAL A 89 -2.22 -4.34 -10.33
C VAL A 89 -2.38 -3.44 -11.55
N TYR A 90 -1.98 -2.17 -11.43
CA TYR A 90 -2.03 -1.20 -12.52
C TYR A 90 -1.17 -1.64 -13.73
N ASP A 91 0.03 -2.19 -13.49
CA ASP A 91 0.90 -2.70 -14.54
C ASP A 91 0.36 -3.95 -15.22
N MET A 92 -0.29 -4.84 -14.46
CA MET A 92 -0.97 -6.00 -15.03
C MET A 92 -2.13 -5.58 -15.94
N LEU A 93 -2.91 -4.58 -15.53
CA LEU A 93 -4.09 -4.14 -16.29
C LEU A 93 -3.75 -3.22 -17.47
N ASN A 94 -2.68 -2.42 -17.39
CA ASN A 94 -2.34 -1.41 -18.39
C ASN A 94 -1.02 -1.70 -19.15
N GLY A 95 -0.38 -2.84 -18.87
CA GLY A 95 0.85 -3.26 -19.53
C GLY A 95 0.65 -3.68 -21.00
N LYS A 96 1.74 -3.73 -21.77
CA LYS A 96 1.71 -4.04 -23.22
C LYS A 96 1.16 -5.43 -23.58
N ASN A 97 1.09 -6.37 -22.62
CA ASN A 97 0.64 -7.75 -22.81
C ASN A 97 -0.52 -8.08 -21.86
N ASN A 98 -1.51 -7.18 -21.74
CA ASN A 98 -2.65 -7.32 -20.83
C ASN A 98 -3.82 -8.15 -21.40
N SER A 99 -3.68 -8.77 -22.58
CA SER A 99 -4.75 -9.59 -23.19
C SER A 99 -5.23 -10.70 -22.26
N ASP A 100 -4.35 -11.18 -21.40
CA ASP A 100 -4.58 -12.35 -20.56
C ASP A 100 -5.08 -11.95 -19.17
N PHE A 101 -5.26 -10.65 -18.88
CA PHE A 101 -5.64 -10.12 -17.57
C PHE A 101 -6.84 -9.19 -17.65
N SER A 102 -7.84 -9.45 -16.82
CA SER A 102 -9.03 -8.61 -16.66
C SER A 102 -9.26 -8.23 -15.19
N TRP A 103 -9.96 -7.13 -14.98
CA TRP A 103 -10.36 -6.69 -13.64
C TRP A 103 -11.77 -7.20 -13.33
N ASP A 104 -11.92 -7.94 -12.23
CA ASP A 104 -13.23 -8.29 -11.71
C ASP A 104 -13.68 -7.20 -10.73
N GLU A 105 -14.57 -6.32 -11.19
CA GLU A 105 -15.13 -5.22 -10.39
C GLU A 105 -15.90 -5.72 -9.16
N HIS A 106 -16.54 -6.89 -9.24
CA HIS A 106 -17.35 -7.40 -8.13
C HIS A 106 -16.47 -7.97 -7.01
N ARG A 107 -15.38 -8.63 -7.38
CA ARG A 107 -14.44 -9.27 -6.45
C ARG A 107 -13.24 -8.39 -6.13
N GLN A 108 -13.10 -7.26 -6.81
CA GLN A 108 -12.01 -6.29 -6.71
C GLN A 108 -10.64 -6.98 -6.85
N LEU A 109 -10.46 -7.83 -7.87
CA LEU A 109 -9.22 -8.59 -8.08
C LEU A 109 -8.88 -8.76 -9.57
N VAL A 110 -7.62 -9.07 -9.84
CA VAL A 110 -7.13 -9.40 -11.20
C VAL A 110 -7.45 -10.85 -11.53
N VAL A 111 -8.20 -11.07 -12.60
CA VAL A 111 -8.50 -12.38 -13.19
C VAL A 111 -7.57 -12.61 -14.37
N ALA A 112 -6.92 -13.76 -14.42
CA ALA A 112 -6.09 -14.16 -15.55
C ALA A 112 -6.79 -15.28 -16.33
N GLU A 113 -6.85 -15.16 -17.66
CA GLU A 113 -7.46 -16.17 -18.54
C GLU A 113 -6.63 -17.45 -18.55
N ASP A 114 -5.30 -17.34 -18.52
CA ASP A 114 -4.41 -18.50 -18.45
C ASP A 114 -3.62 -18.55 -17.13
N ALA A 115 -3.77 -19.67 -16.43
CA ALA A 115 -3.36 -19.80 -15.04
C ALA A 115 -1.83 -19.95 -14.85
N SER A 116 -1.06 -19.98 -15.93
CA SER A 116 0.36 -20.38 -15.93
C SER A 116 1.36 -19.24 -15.66
N HIS A 117 0.91 -17.98 -15.52
CA HIS A 117 1.79 -16.86 -15.20
C HIS A 117 2.20 -16.82 -13.72
N LYS A 118 3.51 -16.97 -13.47
CA LYS A 118 4.14 -17.06 -12.14
C LYS A 118 3.90 -15.82 -11.25
N GLU A 119 3.71 -14.66 -11.86
CA GLU A 119 3.45 -13.37 -11.19
C GLU A 119 1.97 -13.18 -10.77
N ALA A 120 1.04 -13.85 -11.47
CA ALA A 120 -0.38 -13.81 -11.18
C ALA A 120 -0.75 -14.62 -9.92
N GLY A 121 0.08 -15.58 -9.52
CA GLY A 121 -0.19 -16.51 -8.42
C GLY A 121 -0.50 -15.83 -7.08
N GLN A 122 0.14 -14.70 -6.77
CA GLN A 122 -0.06 -13.98 -5.51
C GLN A 122 -1.25 -13.00 -5.52
N PHE A 123 -1.76 -12.64 -6.70
CA PHE A 123 -2.89 -11.71 -6.85
C PHE A 123 -4.20 -12.39 -7.25
N LYS A 124 -4.17 -13.64 -7.74
CA LYS A 124 -5.37 -14.45 -8.06
C LYS A 124 -6.38 -14.61 -6.93
N HIS A 125 -5.95 -14.44 -5.68
CA HIS A 125 -6.81 -14.65 -4.50
C HIS A 125 -6.83 -13.44 -3.56
N ARG A 126 -6.25 -12.31 -3.96
CA ARG A 126 -6.13 -11.15 -3.09
C ARG A 126 -6.96 -10.01 -3.66
N SER A 127 -8.12 -9.78 -3.06
CA SER A 127 -8.89 -8.58 -3.35
C SER A 127 -8.09 -7.34 -2.96
N PHE A 128 -8.12 -6.35 -3.85
CA PHE A 128 -7.52 -5.04 -3.67
C PHE A 128 -8.59 -3.97 -3.91
N PRO A 129 -9.51 -3.76 -2.95
CA PRO A 129 -10.69 -2.90 -3.09
C PRO A 129 -10.37 -1.39 -3.15
N TYR A 130 -9.09 -1.04 -3.25
CA TYR A 130 -8.58 0.32 -3.24
C TYR A 130 -8.00 0.73 -4.60
N HIS A 131 -8.13 -0.13 -5.62
CA HIS A 131 -7.52 0.09 -6.93
C HIS A 131 -7.97 1.41 -7.55
N ASP A 132 -9.27 1.68 -7.58
CA ASP A 132 -9.82 2.85 -8.27
C ASP A 132 -9.47 4.15 -7.55
N GLN A 133 -9.58 4.18 -6.22
CA GLN A 133 -9.19 5.33 -5.41
C GLN A 133 -7.70 5.65 -5.58
N LEU A 134 -6.83 4.64 -5.55
CA LEU A 134 -5.39 4.83 -5.72
C LEU A 134 -5.02 5.19 -7.16
N THR A 135 -5.80 4.75 -8.15
CA THR A 135 -5.65 5.16 -9.55
C THR A 135 -5.90 6.65 -9.72
N VAL A 136 -6.94 7.21 -9.08
CA VAL A 136 -7.21 8.66 -9.09
C VAL A 136 -5.99 9.46 -8.58
N ILE A 137 -5.34 8.98 -7.52
CA ILE A 137 -4.21 9.65 -6.86
C ILE A 137 -2.91 9.50 -7.67
N TYR A 138 -2.61 8.31 -8.21
CA TYR A 138 -1.28 7.98 -8.72
C TYR A 138 -1.17 7.86 -10.24
N ALA A 139 -2.25 7.62 -10.99
CA ALA A 139 -2.18 7.35 -12.43
C ALA A 139 -1.60 8.55 -13.22
N LYS A 140 -1.96 9.78 -12.85
CA LYS A 140 -1.45 11.01 -13.52
C LYS A 140 0.08 11.10 -13.51
N ASN A 141 0.70 10.74 -12.39
CA ASN A 141 2.17 10.76 -12.24
C ASN A 141 2.85 9.66 -13.06
N ARG A 142 2.14 8.57 -13.38
CA ARG A 142 2.66 7.45 -14.17
C ARG A 142 2.52 7.68 -15.68
N ALA A 143 1.41 8.27 -16.12
CA ALA A 143 1.20 8.64 -17.52
C ALA A 143 2.18 9.72 -18.00
N THR A 144 2.67 10.56 -17.09
CA THR A 144 3.68 11.60 -17.35
C THR A 144 5.11 11.04 -17.31
N GLY A 145 5.28 9.74 -17.51
CA GLY A 145 6.57 9.09 -17.71
C GLY A 145 7.27 9.68 -18.94
N LYS A 146 7.94 10.82 -18.74
CA LYS A 146 8.91 11.39 -19.65
C LYS A 146 9.93 10.31 -19.95
N ASN A 147 10.08 10.02 -21.24
CA ASN A 147 11.26 9.43 -21.84
C ASN A 147 12.52 9.81 -21.05
N VAL A 148 13.22 8.78 -20.56
CA VAL A 148 14.67 8.80 -20.41
C VAL A 148 15.24 7.70 -21.27
#